data_AF-A0A1S2W2S2-F1
#
_entry.id   AF-A0A1S2W2S2-F1
#
_cell.length_a   1.000
_cell.length_b   1.000
_cell.length_c   1.000
_cell.angle_alpha   90.00
_cell.angle_beta   90.00
_cell.angle_gamma   90.00
#
_symmetry.space_group_name_H-M   'P 1'
#
loop_
_entity.id
_entity.type
_entity.pdbx_description
1 polymer ?
#
loop_
_entity_poly.entity_id
_entity_poly.type
_entity_poly.pdbx_seq_one_letter_code
_entity_poly.pdbx_strand_id
1 'polypeptide(L)'
;MEHLLMDRAHEGDPTRPPAESFGLTPVAPPKRNRTAPWDCDREAHKGRNMVERVFNRMKRYRKAATRYDRLDEAFLADLRLILIDTST
;
A
#
# COMPACT_ATOMS: atom_id res chain seq x y z
N MET A 1 -5.43 1.74 18.91
CA MET A 1 -5.96 2.19 17.60
C MET A 1 -5.09 1.58 16.52
N GLU A 2 -5.70 1.10 15.46
CA GLU A 2 -4.99 0.50 14.32
C GLU A 2 -4.65 1.60 13.30
N HIS A 3 -3.39 1.65 12.87
CA HIS A 3 -2.92 2.66 11.91
C HIS A 3 -3.04 2.11 10.48
N LEU A 4 -3.74 2.84 9.62
CA LEU A 4 -3.81 2.54 8.21
C LEU A 4 -2.73 3.34 7.47
N LEU A 5 -1.63 2.68 7.12
CA LEU A 5 -0.59 3.28 6.29
C LEU A 5 -1.07 3.38 4.84
N MET A 6 -1.13 4.59 4.30
CA MET A 6 -1.60 4.82 2.94
C MET A 6 -0.55 5.54 2.11
N ASP A 7 -0.57 5.33 0.79
CA ASP A 7 0.21 6.17 -0.10
C ASP A 7 -0.33 7.61 -0.12
N ARG A 8 0.55 8.59 -0.37
CA ARG A 8 0.17 10.00 -0.53
C ARG A 8 -0.86 10.20 -1.64
N ALA A 9 -0.89 9.36 -2.68
CA ALA A 9 -1.93 9.43 -3.70
C ALA A 9 -3.34 9.17 -3.12
N HIS A 10 -3.44 8.42 -2.03
CA HIS A 10 -4.67 8.05 -1.32
C HIS A 10 -4.97 8.90 -0.09
N GLU A 11 -4.30 10.04 0.05
CA GLU A 11 -4.51 11.03 1.10
C GLU A 11 -5.82 11.83 0.95
N GLY A 12 -6.64 11.51 -0.06
CA GLY A 12 -7.82 12.30 -0.42
C GLY A 12 -8.99 12.21 0.58
N ASP A 13 -9.88 13.18 0.44
CA ASP A 13 -11.17 13.22 1.15
C ASP A 13 -12.11 12.03 0.86
N PRO A 14 -12.04 11.29 -0.27
CA PRO A 14 -12.87 10.08 -0.42
C PRO A 14 -12.37 8.87 0.38
N THR A 15 -11.09 8.82 0.78
CA THR A 15 -10.48 7.64 1.42
C THR A 15 -10.35 7.80 2.93
N ARG A 16 -10.20 9.03 3.41
CA ARG A 16 -9.99 9.33 4.83
C ARG A 16 -11.24 9.10 5.71
N PRO A 17 -12.44 9.62 5.37
CA PRO A 17 -13.64 9.40 6.19
C PRO A 17 -14.06 7.93 6.30
N PRO A 18 -13.97 7.10 5.24
CA PRO A 18 -14.19 5.67 5.39
C PRO A 18 -13.21 5.03 6.37
N ALA A 19 -11.91 5.32 6.28
CA ALA A 19 -10.91 4.76 7.20
C ALA A 19 -11.23 5.10 8.66
N GLU A 20 -11.59 6.36 8.94
CA GLU A 20 -11.99 6.81 10.28
C GLU A 20 -13.29 6.14 10.75
N SER A 21 -14.25 5.90 9.85
CA SER A 21 -15.49 5.17 10.17
C SER A 21 -15.26 3.70 10.55
N PHE A 22 -14.18 3.09 10.05
CA PHE A 22 -13.73 1.76 10.45
C PHE A 22 -12.88 1.75 11.73
N GLY A 23 -12.72 2.90 12.39
CA GLY A 23 -11.89 3.02 13.60
C GLY A 23 -10.38 3.00 13.32
N LEU A 24 -9.99 3.19 12.06
CA LEU A 24 -8.59 3.24 11.65
C LEU A 24 -8.09 4.69 11.68
N THR A 25 -6.84 4.89 12.08
CA THR A 25 -6.17 6.19 11.95
C THR A 25 -5.40 6.23 10.63
N PRO A 26 -5.84 7.02 9.63
CA PRO A 26 -5.15 7.10 8.34
C PRO A 26 -3.83 7.87 8.47
N VAL A 27 -2.73 7.21 8.12
CA VAL A 27 -1.37 7.77 8.14
C VAL A 27 -0.90 7.96 6.70
N ALA A 28 -1.25 9.11 6.13
CA ALA A 28 -0.77 9.59 4.85
C ALA A 28 -0.23 11.03 5.00
N PRO A 29 0.96 11.34 4.48
CA PRO A 29 1.49 12.70 4.53
C PRO A 29 0.69 13.58 3.57
N PRO A 30 0.30 14.79 3.99
CA PRO A 30 -0.52 15.65 3.16
C PRO A 30 0.18 16.06 1.86
N LYS A 31 -0.58 16.25 0.78
CA LYS A 31 -0.09 16.85 -0.46
C LYS A 31 0.30 18.30 -0.21
N ARG A 32 1.35 18.76 -0.90
CA ARG A 32 1.91 20.10 -0.73
C ARG A 32 0.92 21.23 -1.05
N ASN A 33 -0.07 20.97 -1.90
CA ASN A 33 -1.07 21.95 -2.33
C ASN A 33 -2.35 21.93 -1.48
N ARG A 34 -2.38 21.19 -0.37
CA ARG A 34 -3.57 21.10 0.49
C ARG A 34 -3.68 22.35 1.36
N THR A 35 -4.87 22.95 1.40
CA THR A 35 -5.16 24.18 2.17
C THR A 35 -5.07 23.95 3.68
N ALA A 36 -5.46 22.77 4.16
CA ALA A 36 -5.42 22.39 5.57
C ALA A 36 -4.65 21.06 5.72
N PRO A 37 -3.30 21.10 5.82
CA PRO A 37 -2.50 19.92 6.09
C PRO A 37 -2.65 19.50 7.56
N TRP A 38 -2.62 18.20 7.84
CA TRP A 38 -2.56 17.66 9.20
C TRP A 38 -1.14 17.23 9.57
N ASP A 39 -0.91 17.08 10.87
CA ASP A 39 0.30 16.44 11.38
C ASP A 39 0.23 14.94 11.11
N CYS A 40 1.15 14.48 10.27
CA CYS A 40 1.35 13.07 9.99
C CYS A 40 2.62 12.61 10.69
N ASP A 41 2.52 11.56 11.50
CA ASP A 41 3.69 10.88 12.05
C ASP A 41 4.51 10.28 10.90
N ARG A 42 5.69 10.87 10.66
CA ARG A 42 6.59 10.43 9.59
C ARG A 42 7.24 9.10 9.92
N GLU A 43 7.48 8.79 11.19
CA GLU A 43 8.08 7.52 11.60
C GLU A 43 7.08 6.38 11.38
N ALA A 44 5.81 6.57 11.76
CA ALA A 44 4.76 5.62 11.42
C ALA A 44 4.63 5.44 9.88
N HIS A 45 4.70 6.52 9.11
CA HIS A 45 4.61 6.46 7.65
C HIS A 45 5.76 5.68 6.99
N LYS A 46 6.95 5.60 7.61
CA LYS A 46 8.08 4.78 7.09
C LYS A 46 7.74 3.30 6.99
N GLY A 47 6.77 2.79 7.75
CA GLY A 47 6.30 1.41 7.66
C GLY A 47 5.86 1.00 6.24
N ARG A 48 5.45 1.97 5.40
CA ARG A 48 5.07 1.74 4.00
C ARG A 48 6.20 1.16 3.14
N ASN A 49 7.47 1.45 3.47
CA ASN A 49 8.63 0.95 2.72
C ASN A 49 8.69 -0.59 2.69
N MET A 50 8.20 -1.28 3.73
CA MET A 50 8.13 -2.75 3.71
C MET A 50 7.21 -3.25 2.60
N VAL A 51 6.02 -2.64 2.51
CA VAL A 51 5.02 -2.95 1.48
C VAL A 51 5.56 -2.61 0.08
N GLU A 52 6.16 -1.43 -0.09
CA GLU A 52 6.76 -1.02 -1.36
C GLU A 52 7.86 -1.95 -1.85
N ARG A 53 8.72 -2.45 -0.94
CA ARG A 53 9.77 -3.42 -1.29
C ARG A 53 9.19 -4.74 -1.77
N VAL A 54 8.07 -5.20 -1.19
CA VAL A 54 7.36 -6.39 -1.70
C VAL A 54 6.83 -6.12 -3.11
N PHE A 55 6.13 -5.00 -3.33
CA PHE A 55 5.64 -4.63 -4.67
C PHE A 55 6.75 -4.45 -5.71
N ASN A 56 7.86 -3.82 -5.35
CA ASN A 56 9.00 -3.65 -6.26
C ASN A 56 9.65 -4.98 -6.64
N ARG A 57 9.67 -5.97 -5.73
CA ARG A 57 10.10 -7.34 -6.06
C ARG A 57 9.11 -8.02 -7.00
N MET A 58 7.81 -7.93 -6.72
CA MET A 58 6.77 -8.50 -7.58
C MET A 58 6.81 -7.94 -9.00
N LYS A 59 7.11 -6.64 -9.16
CA LYS A 59 7.24 -5.99 -10.47
C LYS A 59 8.37 -6.55 -11.35
N ARG A 60 9.34 -7.28 -10.80
CA ARG A 60 10.39 -7.95 -11.59
C ARG A 60 9.84 -9.12 -12.41
N TYR A 61 8.75 -9.73 -11.95
CA TYR A 61 8.13 -10.87 -12.60
C TYR A 61 7.04 -10.36 -13.55
N ARG A 62 7.30 -10.46 -14.86
CA ARG A 62 6.40 -9.95 -15.90
C ARG A 62 4.96 -10.46 -15.73
N LYS A 63 4.79 -11.75 -15.42
CA LYS A 63 3.48 -12.41 -15.24
C LYS A 63 2.65 -11.75 -14.13
N ALA A 64 3.28 -11.47 -12.99
CA ALA A 64 2.65 -10.75 -11.88
C ALA A 64 2.43 -9.27 -12.19
N ALA A 65 3.42 -8.59 -12.77
CA ALA A 65 3.36 -7.16 -13.07
C ALA A 65 2.22 -6.79 -14.04
N THR A 66 1.96 -7.64 -15.04
CA THR A 66 0.89 -7.40 -16.02
C THR A 66 -0.44 -8.04 -15.64
N ARG A 67 -0.53 -8.73 -14.48
CA ARG A 67 -1.66 -9.60 -14.11
C ARG A 67 -2.07 -10.50 -15.29
N TYR A 68 -1.11 -11.28 -15.78
CA TYR A 68 -1.32 -12.09 -16.98
C TYR A 68 -2.34 -13.21 -16.75
N ASP A 69 -2.37 -13.78 -15.55
CA ASP A 69 -3.32 -14.82 -15.19
C ASP A 69 -4.75 -14.26 -15.13
N ARG A 70 -5.66 -14.95 -15.83
CA ARG A 70 -7.08 -14.61 -15.86
C ARG A 70 -7.83 -15.07 -14.62
N LEU A 71 -7.36 -16.16 -14.00
CA LEU A 71 -7.93 -16.70 -12.77
C LEU A 71 -7.24 -16.08 -11.57
N ASP A 72 -8.03 -15.62 -10.61
CA ASP A 72 -7.51 -14.98 -9.40
C ASP A 72 -6.69 -15.96 -8.56
N GLU A 73 -7.05 -17.24 -8.55
CA GLU A 73 -6.32 -18.29 -7.83
C GLU A 73 -4.92 -18.49 -8.42
N ALA A 74 -4.81 -18.49 -9.75
CA ALA A 74 -3.53 -18.63 -10.44
C ALA A 74 -2.64 -17.41 -10.19
N PHE A 75 -3.22 -16.20 -10.26
CA PHE A 75 -2.52 -14.98 -9.91
C PHE A 75 -2.02 -14.98 -8.45
N LEU A 76 -2.86 -15.41 -7.50
CA LEU A 76 -2.47 -15.51 -6.09
C LEU A 76 -1.37 -16.56 -5.84
N ALA A 77 -1.41 -17.69 -6.56
CA ALA A 77 -0.36 -18.70 -6.50
C ALA A 77 0.98 -18.13 -7.00
N ASP A 78 0.96 -17.39 -8.11
CA ASP A 78 2.12 -16.68 -8.64
C ASP A 78 2.69 -15.67 -7.63
N LEU A 79 1.85 -14.85 -7.01
CA LEU A 79 2.30 -13.89 -5.98
C LEU A 79 2.96 -14.59 -4.79
N ARG A 80 2.38 -15.72 -4.34
CA ARG A 80 2.95 -16.53 -3.25
C ARG A 80 4.30 -17.12 -3.64
N LEU A 81 4.43 -17.64 -4.85
CA LEU A 81 5.67 -18.19 -5.35
C LEU A 81 6.78 -17.13 -5.39
N ILE A 82 6.47 -15.94 -5.90
CA ILE A 82 7.40 -14.80 -5.93
C ILE A 82 7.85 -14.40 -4.52
N LEU A 83 6.93 -14.38 -3.55
CA LEU A 83 7.27 -14.02 -2.18
C LEU A 83 8.23 -15.03 -1.54
N ILE A 84 8.04 -16.33 -1.80
CA ILE A 84 8.92 -17.39 -1.30
C ILE A 84 10.30 -17.31 -1.97
N ASP A 85 10.34 -17.17 -3.29
CA ASP A 85 11.58 -17.08 -4.08
C ASP A 85 12.45 -15.89 -3.63
N THR A 86 11.81 -14.76 -3.30
CA THR A 86 12.52 -13.55 -2.88
C THR A 86 12.86 -13.48 -1.38
N SER A 87 12.59 -14.57 -0.64
CA SER A 87 12.90 -14.72 0.79
C SER A 87 14.17 -15.53 1.06
N THR A 88 14.86 -15.99 0.00
CA THR A 88 16.17 -16.66 0.05
C THR A 88 17.26 -15.71 -0.44
#